data_AF-A0A8H4UW99-F1
#
_entry.id   AF-A0A8H4UW99-F1
#
_cell.length_a   1.000
_cell.length_b   1.000
_cell.length_c   1.000
_cell.angle_alpha   90.00
_cell.angle_beta   90.00
_cell.angle_gamma   90.00
#
_symmetry.space_group_name_H-M   'P 1'
#
loop_
_entity.id
_entity.type
_entity.pdbx_description
1 polymer ?
#
loop_
_entity_poly.entity_id
_entity_poly.type
_entity_poly.pdbx_seq_one_letter_code
_entity_poly.pdbx_strand_id
1 'polypeptide(L)'
;GSVAGVQHGVTSCILLPPILAYTQIHPDSPPTRPNAQSQILGIFNNTLDWHEKSASDAVAKVVALLGLPNRLFQVGVTSDEQIRKVAEMALTDVLAGDKVLPAFEGIVEILDSVR
;
A
#
# COMPACT_ATOMS: atom_id res chain seq x y z
N GLY A 1 2.52 11.57 -1.07
CA GLY A 1 2.60 12.76 -0.20
C GLY A 1 2.84 14.02 -1.01
N SER A 2 4.00 14.10 -1.68
CA SER A 2 4.50 15.31 -2.35
C SER A 2 3.62 15.85 -3.48
N VAL A 3 2.91 15.01 -4.22
CA VAL A 3 2.04 15.44 -5.34
C VAL A 3 0.76 16.12 -4.86
N ALA A 4 0.16 15.61 -3.78
CA ALA A 4 -1.20 15.99 -3.35
C ALA A 4 -1.23 16.69 -1.99
N GLY A 5 -0.07 17.03 -1.40
CA GLY A 5 0.01 17.69 -0.10
C GLY A 5 -0.46 16.82 1.08
N VAL A 6 -0.45 15.50 0.91
CA VAL A 6 -0.95 14.54 1.92
C VAL A 6 0.18 14.13 2.87
N GLN A 7 -0.09 14.12 4.17
CA GLN A 7 0.87 13.69 5.20
C GLN A 7 1.34 12.25 4.97
N HIS A 8 2.63 11.99 5.21
CA HIS A 8 3.26 10.69 4.95
C HIS A 8 2.58 9.51 5.68
N GLY A 9 2.17 9.73 6.94
CA GLY A 9 1.44 8.72 7.71
C GLY A 9 0.08 8.37 7.08
N VAL A 10 -0.65 9.37 6.57
CA VAL A 10 -1.94 9.18 5.90
C VAL A 10 -1.77 8.44 4.59
N THR A 11 -0.75 8.78 3.79
CA THR A 11 -0.48 8.04 2.55
C THR A 11 -0.09 6.58 2.82
N SER A 12 0.59 6.31 3.95
CA SER A 12 0.92 4.94 4.36
C SER A 12 -0.34 4.13 4.71
N CYS A 13 -1.33 4.75 5.33
CA CYS A 13 -2.60 4.10 5.65
C CYS A 13 -3.38 3.67 4.40
N ILE A 14 -3.33 4.49 3.34
CA ILE A 14 -4.00 4.20 2.07
C ILE A 14 -3.24 3.13 1.28
N LEU A 15 -1.90 3.23 1.20
CA LEU A 15 -1.10 2.44 0.26
C LEU A 15 -0.52 1.15 0.84
N LEU A 16 -0.37 1.02 2.15
CA LEU A 16 0.24 -0.19 2.72
C LEU A 16 -0.60 -1.45 2.49
N PRO A 17 -1.93 -1.47 2.72
CA PRO A 17 -2.74 -2.65 2.40
C PRO A 17 -2.63 -3.13 0.95
N PRO A 18 -2.85 -2.29 -0.10
CA PRO A 18 -2.76 -2.77 -1.48
C PRO A 18 -1.33 -3.16 -1.89
N ILE A 19 -0.29 -2.56 -1.31
CA ILE A 19 1.10 -3.01 -1.53
C ILE A 19 1.31 -4.43 -0.99
N LEU A 20 0.76 -4.76 0.19
CA LEU A 20 0.84 -6.11 0.74
C LEU A 20 0.10 -7.11 -0.15
N ALA A 21 -1.09 -6.76 -0.64
CA ALA A 21 -1.84 -7.59 -1.58
C ALA A 21 -1.07 -7.81 -2.89
N TYR A 22 -0.54 -6.73 -3.48
CA TYR A 22 0.21 -6.78 -4.74
C TYR A 22 1.46 -7.66 -4.62
N THR A 23 2.25 -7.49 -3.56
CA THR A 23 3.49 -8.26 -3.34
C THR A 23 3.23 -9.73 -2.99
N GLN A 24 2.04 -10.06 -2.47
CA GLN A 24 1.66 -11.46 -2.23
C GLN A 24 1.41 -12.23 -3.54
N ILE A 25 0.86 -11.57 -4.57
CA ILE A 25 0.53 -12.19 -5.85
C ILE A 25 1.63 -12.04 -6.91
N HIS A 26 2.60 -11.15 -6.69
CA HIS A 26 3.76 -10.93 -7.57
C HIS A 26 5.07 -11.34 -6.86
N PRO A 27 5.43 -12.63 -6.83
CA PRO A 27 6.60 -13.15 -6.10
C PRO A 27 7.95 -12.67 -6.67
N ASP A 28 7.97 -12.18 -7.91
CA ASP A 28 9.14 -11.55 -8.53
C ASP A 28 9.38 -10.11 -8.04
N SER A 29 8.47 -9.58 -7.22
CA SER A 29 8.66 -8.31 -6.53
C SER A 29 9.85 -8.41 -5.55
N PRO A 30 10.55 -7.29 -5.33
CA PRO A 30 11.77 -7.24 -4.52
C PRO A 30 11.63 -7.91 -3.15
N PRO A 31 12.75 -8.44 -2.61
CA PRO A 31 12.71 -9.51 -1.63
C PRO A 31 12.03 -9.06 -0.33
N THR A 32 10.80 -9.52 -0.15
CA THR A 32 10.20 -9.57 1.18
C THR A 32 10.86 -10.72 1.94
N ARG A 33 11.11 -10.53 3.25
CA ARG A 33 11.58 -11.64 4.08
C ARG A 33 10.57 -12.79 3.96
N PRO A 34 11.02 -14.04 3.71
CA PRO A 34 10.13 -15.18 3.63
C PRO A 34 9.20 -15.23 4.84
N ASN A 35 7.91 -15.46 4.60
CA ASN A 35 6.86 -15.57 5.62
C ASN A 35 6.55 -14.29 6.43
N ALA A 36 7.13 -13.13 6.11
CA ALA A 36 6.88 -11.90 6.87
C ALA A 36 5.39 -11.54 6.94
N GLN A 37 4.67 -11.61 5.82
CA GLN A 37 3.24 -11.33 5.81
C GLN A 37 2.44 -12.34 6.65
N SER A 38 2.80 -13.63 6.60
CA SER A 38 2.15 -14.66 7.43
C SER A 38 2.40 -14.44 8.92
N GLN A 39 3.59 -13.99 9.31
CA GLN A 39 3.89 -13.63 10.70
C GLN A 39 3.05 -12.42 11.16
N ILE A 40 2.97 -11.38 10.34
CA ILE A 40 2.15 -10.19 10.62
C ILE A 40 0.68 -10.57 10.78
N LEU A 41 0.15 -11.38 9.86
CA LEU A 41 -1.22 -11.88 9.95
C LEU A 41 -1.46 -12.67 11.25
N GLY A 42 -0.52 -13.56 11.60
CA GLY A 42 -0.59 -14.33 12.84
C GLY A 42 -0.64 -13.46 14.09
N ILE A 43 0.12 -12.36 14.13
CA ILE A 43 0.08 -11.41 15.25
C ILE A 43 -1.31 -10.78 15.36
N PHE A 44 -1.86 -10.25 14.26
CA PHE A 44 -3.19 -9.63 14.30
C PHE A 44 -4.28 -10.61 14.71
N ASN A 45 -4.31 -11.80 14.10
CA ASN A 45 -5.31 -12.81 14.39
C ASN A 45 -5.22 -13.28 15.86
N ASN A 46 -4.02 -13.53 16.38
CA ASN A 46 -3.85 -14.03 17.74
C ASN A 46 -4.09 -12.94 18.81
N THR A 47 -3.63 -11.71 18.59
CA THR A 47 -3.69 -10.66 19.61
C THR A 47 -5.05 -9.98 19.67
N LEU A 48 -5.74 -9.86 18.54
CA LEU A 48 -7.03 -9.15 18.44
C LEU A 48 -8.22 -10.09 18.26
N ASP A 49 -8.01 -11.40 18.32
CA ASP A 49 -9.01 -12.45 18.04
C ASP A 49 -9.68 -12.26 16.66
N TRP A 50 -8.83 -11.97 15.65
CA TRP A 50 -9.27 -11.79 14.27
C TRP A 50 -9.11 -13.07 13.45
N HIS A 51 -9.84 -13.09 12.33
CA HIS A 51 -9.90 -14.21 11.40
C HIS A 51 -9.63 -13.75 9.97
N GLU A 52 -8.71 -12.78 9.81
CA GLU A 52 -8.36 -12.24 8.50
C GLU A 52 -7.56 -13.28 7.71
N LYS A 53 -7.64 -13.19 6.37
CA LYS A 53 -7.02 -14.15 5.45
C LYS A 53 -5.65 -13.70 4.93
N SER A 54 -5.37 -12.40 4.99
CA SER A 54 -4.12 -11.82 4.51
C SER A 54 -3.66 -10.68 5.42
N ALA A 55 -2.36 -10.37 5.38
CA ALA A 55 -1.81 -9.20 6.08
C ALA A 55 -2.42 -7.90 5.53
N SER A 56 -2.74 -7.85 4.23
CA SER A 56 -3.47 -6.74 3.61
C SER A 56 -4.81 -6.50 4.32
N ASP A 57 -5.63 -7.53 4.49
CA ASP A 57 -6.95 -7.42 5.12
C ASP A 57 -6.84 -6.96 6.57
N ALA A 58 -5.89 -7.53 7.32
CA ALA A 58 -5.63 -7.15 8.71
C ALA A 58 -5.23 -5.68 8.83
N VAL A 59 -4.29 -5.20 8.01
CA VAL A 59 -3.86 -3.79 8.04
C VAL A 59 -5.00 -2.86 7.59
N ALA A 60 -5.75 -3.22 6.54
CA ALA A 60 -6.91 -2.43 6.10
C ALA A 60 -7.96 -2.29 7.21
N LYS A 61 -8.20 -3.37 7.97
CA LYS A 61 -9.10 -3.36 9.12
C LYS A 61 -8.60 -2.46 10.25
N VAL A 62 -7.30 -2.47 10.56
CA VAL A 62 -6.71 -1.53 11.53
C VAL A 62 -6.94 -0.08 11.09
N VAL A 63 -6.64 0.25 9.84
CA VAL A 63 -6.84 1.60 9.29
C VAL A 63 -8.30 2.03 9.43
N ALA A 64 -9.24 1.14 9.09
CA ALA A 64 -10.67 1.41 9.22
C ALA A 64 -11.11 1.62 10.68
N LEU A 65 -10.61 0.81 11.62
CA LEU A 65 -10.91 0.94 13.05
C LEU A 65 -10.42 2.26 13.65
N LEU A 66 -9.32 2.80 13.13
CA LEU A 66 -8.78 4.10 13.53
C LEU A 66 -9.50 5.28 12.87
N GLY A 67 -10.45 5.02 11.96
CA GLY A 67 -11.15 6.07 11.20
C GLY A 67 -10.24 6.83 10.23
N LEU A 68 -9.13 6.22 9.83
CA LEU A 68 -8.16 6.83 8.93
C LEU A 68 -8.54 6.61 7.46
N PRO A 69 -8.11 7.50 6.54
CA PRO A 69 -8.36 7.32 5.11
C PRO A 69 -7.78 6.01 4.57
N ASN A 70 -8.55 5.35 3.71
CA ASN A 70 -8.18 4.11 3.02
C ASN A 70 -8.43 4.17 1.50
N ARG A 71 -8.74 5.36 0.97
CA ARG A 71 -8.90 5.65 -0.46
C ARG A 71 -8.25 6.98 -0.84
N LEU A 72 -7.79 7.08 -2.07
CA LEU A 72 -7.12 8.25 -2.63
C LEU A 72 -8.08 9.45 -2.77
N PHE A 73 -9.34 9.22 -3.15
CA PHE A 73 -10.33 10.30 -3.24
C PHE A 73 -10.57 11.00 -1.90
N GLN A 74 -10.41 10.30 -0.76
CA GLN A 74 -10.60 10.87 0.57
C GLN A 74 -9.53 11.91 0.93
N VAL A 75 -8.42 11.92 0.19
CA VAL A 75 -7.32 12.88 0.35
C VAL A 75 -7.15 13.78 -0.87
N GLY A 76 -8.17 13.87 -1.72
CA GLY A 76 -8.21 14.81 -2.86
C GLY A 76 -7.42 14.36 -4.08
N VAL A 77 -7.08 13.07 -4.18
CA VAL A 77 -6.48 12.48 -5.39
C VAL A 77 -7.60 11.78 -6.17
N THR A 78 -8.06 12.41 -7.25
CA THR A 78 -9.25 11.94 -7.99
C THR A 78 -9.04 11.85 -9.49
N SER A 79 -8.05 12.55 -10.05
CA SER A 79 -7.82 12.55 -11.50
C SER A 79 -6.76 11.54 -11.95
N ASP A 80 -6.95 10.99 -13.14
CA ASP A 80 -6.00 10.09 -13.81
C ASP A 80 -4.64 10.74 -13.99
N GLU A 81 -4.62 12.05 -14.24
CA GLU A 81 -3.39 12.85 -14.33
C GLU A 81 -2.63 12.88 -12.99
N GLN A 82 -3.34 13.04 -11.87
CA GLN A 82 -2.71 12.98 -10.54
C GLN A 82 -2.16 11.58 -10.25
N ILE A 83 -2.92 10.53 -10.57
CA ILE A 83 -2.48 9.13 -10.39
C ILE A 83 -1.20 8.88 -11.19
N ARG A 84 -1.20 9.25 -12.48
CA ARG A 84 -0.04 9.12 -13.35
C ARG A 84 1.17 9.88 -12.80
N LYS A 85 0.98 11.12 -12.36
CA LYS A 85 2.04 11.95 -11.78
C LYS A 85 2.60 11.33 -10.49
N VAL A 86 1.76 10.73 -9.65
CA VAL A 86 2.22 9.99 -8.46
C VAL A 86 3.08 8.80 -8.86
N ALA A 87 2.66 8.02 -9.86
CA ALA A 87 3.41 6.87 -10.34
C ALA A 87 4.77 7.28 -10.95
N GLU A 88 4.81 8.33 -11.78
CA GLU A 88 6.03 8.88 -12.36
C GLU A 88 7.00 9.35 -11.27
N MET A 89 6.50 10.08 -10.26
CA MET A 89 7.33 10.57 -9.17
C MET A 89 7.86 9.44 -8.28
N ALA A 90 7.06 8.39 -8.03
CA ALA A 90 7.49 7.23 -7.24
C ALA A 90 8.72 6.53 -7.84
N LEU A 91 8.82 6.48 -9.17
CA LEU A 91 9.98 5.90 -9.88
C LEU A 91 11.25 6.76 -9.81
N THR A 92 11.10 8.05 -9.51
CA THR A 92 12.24 8.98 -9.35
C THR A 92 12.62 9.22 -7.89
N ASP A 93 11.86 8.63 -6.96
CA ASP A 93 12.12 8.75 -5.53
C ASP A 93 13.41 7.99 -5.16
N VAL A 94 14.06 8.41 -4.08
CA VAL A 94 15.29 7.81 -3.56
C VAL A 94 15.10 6.30 -3.31
N LEU A 95 13.88 5.88 -2.97
CA LEU A 95 13.49 4.47 -2.78
C LEU A 95 13.43 3.65 -4.08
N ALA A 96 13.32 4.28 -5.25
CA ALA A 96 13.43 3.57 -6.53
C ALA A 96 14.86 3.09 -6.80
N GLY A 97 15.86 3.73 -6.19
CA GLY A 97 17.28 3.35 -6.29
C GLY A 97 17.57 1.95 -5.74
N ASP A 98 16.78 1.47 -4.77
CA ASP A 98 16.96 0.17 -4.13
C ASP A 98 16.27 -0.98 -4.89
N LYS A 99 15.69 -0.72 -6.07
CA LYS A 99 14.87 -1.68 -6.85
C LYS A 99 13.72 -2.31 -6.04
N VAL A 100 13.24 -1.62 -5.00
CA VAL A 100 12.17 -2.11 -4.11
C VAL A 100 10.77 -1.82 -4.66
N LEU A 101 10.68 -1.02 -5.72
CA LEU A 101 9.40 -0.68 -6.35
C LEU A 101 9.12 -1.56 -7.58
N PRO A 102 7.84 -1.92 -7.83
CA PRO A 102 7.45 -2.53 -9.10
C PRO A 102 7.63 -1.55 -10.27
N ALA A 103 7.52 -2.07 -11.49
CA ALA A 103 7.48 -1.25 -12.69
C ALA A 103 6.30 -0.27 -12.65
N PHE A 104 6.34 0.74 -13.54
CA PHE A 104 5.32 1.79 -13.64
C PHE A 104 3.89 1.24 -13.62
N GLU A 105 3.66 0.19 -14.40
CA GLU A 105 2.36 -0.47 -14.55
C GLU A 105 1.88 -1.07 -13.22
N GLY A 106 2.79 -1.70 -12.46
CA GLY A 106 2.47 -2.23 -11.13
C GLY A 106 2.19 -1.14 -10.11
N ILE A 107 2.87 0.01 -10.19
CA ILE A 107 2.58 1.17 -9.34
C ILE A 107 1.17 1.71 -9.65
N VAL A 108 0.83 1.83 -10.93
CA VAL A 108 -0.52 2.28 -11.35
C VAL A 108 -1.58 1.30 -10.90
N GLU A 109 -1.36 -0.02 -11.03
CA GLU A 109 -2.27 -1.05 -10.54
C GLU A 109 -2.55 -0.92 -9.04
N ILE A 110 -1.49 -0.72 -8.23
CA ILE A 110 -1.63 -0.48 -6.79
C ILE A 110 -2.47 0.78 -6.54
N LEU A 111 -2.17 1.88 -7.22
CA LEU A 111 -2.89 3.15 -7.02
C LEU A 111 -4.36 3.04 -7.42
N ASP A 112 -4.65 2.38 -8.55
CA ASP A 112 -6.01 2.18 -9.04
C ASP A 112 -6.85 1.31 -8.11
N SER A 113 -6.25 0.35 -7.41
CA SER A 113 -6.94 -0.51 -6.43
C SER A 113 -7.52 0.26 -5.23
N VAL A 114 -7.03 1.48 -4.97
CA VAL A 114 -7.43 2.32 -3.84
C VAL A 114 -7.88 3.72 -4.25
N ARG A 115 -8.31 3.89 -5.51
CA ARG A 115 -8.90 5.14 -6.01
C ARG A 115 -9.97 5.71 -5.07
#